data_AF-A0A396ZGQ0-F1
#
_entry.id   AF-A0A396ZGQ0-F1
#
_cell.length_a   1.000
_cell.length_b   1.000
_cell.length_c   1.000
_cell.angle_alpha   90.00
_cell.angle_beta   90.00
_cell.angle_gamma   90.00
#
_symmetry.space_group_name_H-M   'P 1'
#
loop_
_entity.id
_entity.type
_entity.pdbx_description
1 polymer ?
#
loop_
_entity_poly.entity_id
_entity_poly.type
_entity_poly.pdbx_seq_one_letter_code
_entity_poly.pdbx_strand_id
1 'polypeptide(L)'
;MNSRGYSILKLIYPFRKFLPEWVSILLSLKRPEGEIPKLTKAHFTTGLHCEYHLWLNTYEPRPDFDPYEHQYISPKQKSALRDLSHILYPNCKNVRYSETETRRILNSGKGVRSACLETDKFSMKTEYLLPDQENPGSFEIVVLKASSSFKKQHIQEIAFQKFVAQESGYPISKCNLMFVNSKFFYQGTIQPEEFFVRKDVTAETLLKEKETKELAYSLYELLSRKNRPARYMSRMCSHPRNCAYPEICLTPKVPGDIFTLREGKEESGRFYEKGILNLKDIQETENLTHRQKTQIQTMQTGIPFTNQKVFAEFLSKIRYPIYFLDFESINPPIPVYQNSHPFQHVPFLFSLHIIREDISQEPESLFYIDDGATDPRKGILEKLEEWISPGGTILCFNDKFERRCLEESATAFPEYKPWLKSIQDDFVDLAKPFWEYDYYHPDQKGSTSLKTILPVITGQSYKDLGIKSGQVANSEFLRVKTEALSDSEKKEIEKNLIQYCKLDTYAMVLILRKIKEWVEIV
;
A
#
# COMPACT_ATOMS: atom_id res chain seq x y z
N MET A 1 19.43 42.94 -69.43
CA MET A 1 20.49 43.10 -68.42
C MET A 1 20.41 41.94 -67.44
N ASN A 2 21.45 41.10 -67.50
CA ASN A 2 22.07 40.25 -66.48
C ASN A 2 21.30 39.60 -65.31
N SER A 3 21.69 38.32 -65.15
CA SER A 3 21.81 37.51 -63.92
C SER A 3 20.60 36.72 -63.45
N ARG A 4 20.41 35.55 -64.09
CA ARG A 4 19.92 34.34 -63.44
C ARG A 4 21.03 33.83 -62.51
N GLY A 5 20.81 33.91 -61.20
CA GLY A 5 21.67 33.33 -60.15
C GLY A 5 21.13 31.97 -59.69
N TYR A 6 22.05 31.04 -59.49
CA TYR A 6 21.84 29.59 -59.42
C TYR A 6 21.19 29.09 -58.12
N SER A 7 20.43 28.00 -58.27
CA SER A 7 19.99 27.09 -57.21
C SER A 7 21.20 26.44 -56.51
N ILE A 8 21.28 26.60 -55.19
CA ILE A 8 22.03 25.71 -54.29
C ILE A 8 21.02 25.08 -53.32
N LEU A 9 20.12 24.28 -53.89
CA LEU A 9 19.26 23.33 -53.17
C LEU A 9 19.42 21.98 -53.85
N LYS A 10 20.64 21.42 -53.74
CA LYS A 10 20.95 20.01 -53.93
C LYS A 10 22.45 19.83 -53.68
N LEU A 11 22.81 19.51 -52.44
CA LEU A 11 23.67 18.37 -52.10
C LEU A 11 23.87 18.37 -50.58
N ILE A 12 23.96 17.15 -50.01
CA ILE A 12 24.27 16.83 -48.60
C ILE A 12 23.03 16.72 -47.68
N TYR A 13 22.20 15.71 -47.96
CA TYR A 13 21.93 14.66 -46.97
C TYR A 13 22.66 13.41 -47.52
N PRO A 14 23.40 12.62 -46.71
CA PRO A 14 22.90 12.09 -45.44
C PRO A 14 23.99 11.89 -44.35
N PHE A 15 23.97 12.65 -43.25
CA PHE A 15 24.60 12.23 -41.99
C PHE A 15 23.74 12.70 -40.82
N ARG A 16 22.57 12.06 -40.69
CA ARG A 16 21.72 12.09 -39.48
C ARG A 16 21.32 10.66 -39.11
N LYS A 17 22.33 9.83 -38.92
CA LYS A 17 22.26 8.56 -38.18
C LYS A 17 23.56 8.51 -37.38
N PHE A 18 23.47 8.14 -36.11
CA PHE A 18 24.51 8.25 -35.06
C PHE A 18 24.54 9.56 -34.26
N LEU A 19 23.38 9.96 -33.75
CA LEU A 19 23.33 10.55 -32.42
C LEU A 19 22.46 9.62 -31.56
N PRO A 20 23.00 9.00 -30.50
CA PRO A 20 22.24 8.12 -29.63
C PRO A 20 21.14 8.90 -28.89
N GLU A 21 20.00 8.25 -28.66
CA GLU A 21 18.74 8.81 -28.13
C GLU A 21 18.88 9.62 -26.83
N TRP A 22 19.96 9.41 -26.06
CA TRP A 22 20.25 10.18 -24.85
C TRP A 22 20.67 11.63 -25.10
N VAL A 23 21.15 11.98 -26.30
CA VAL A 23 21.53 13.37 -26.63
C VAL A 23 20.29 14.24 -26.93
N SER A 24 19.20 13.64 -27.42
CA SER A 24 17.89 14.30 -27.51
C SER A 24 17.23 14.50 -26.15
N ILE A 25 17.45 13.59 -25.19
CA ILE A 25 16.93 13.70 -23.80
C ILE A 25 17.59 14.87 -23.04
N LEU A 26 18.82 15.25 -23.41
CA LEU A 26 19.52 16.40 -22.83
C LEU A 26 19.07 17.76 -23.39
N LEU A 27 18.36 17.79 -24.53
CA LEU A 27 18.14 19.03 -25.30
C LEU A 27 16.68 19.46 -25.50
N SER A 28 15.69 18.82 -24.87
CA SER A 28 14.30 19.32 -24.86
C SER A 28 13.72 19.56 -23.47
N LEU A 29 14.56 20.03 -22.54
CA LEU A 29 14.19 20.48 -21.18
C LEU A 29 13.52 21.88 -21.20
N LYS A 30 12.47 22.06 -22.00
CA LYS A 30 11.69 23.31 -22.01
C LYS A 30 10.27 23.02 -21.55
N ARG A 31 9.89 23.69 -20.45
CA ARG A 31 8.52 23.80 -19.93
C ARG A 31 7.54 24.05 -21.10
N PRO A 32 6.40 23.33 -21.19
CA PRO A 32 5.30 23.78 -22.06
C PRO A 32 4.83 25.18 -21.61
N GLU A 33 4.53 26.09 -22.53
CA GLU A 33 4.26 27.53 -22.29
C GLU A 33 3.02 27.86 -21.41
N GLY A 34 2.50 26.91 -20.62
CA GLY A 34 1.35 27.09 -19.74
C GLY A 34 1.67 27.83 -18.43
N GLU A 35 0.63 28.29 -17.74
CA GLU A 35 0.63 28.98 -16.44
C GLU A 35 1.30 28.15 -15.31
N ILE A 36 1.88 28.78 -14.29
CA ILE A 36 2.52 28.06 -13.18
C ILE A 36 1.40 27.40 -12.36
N PRO A 37 1.41 26.07 -12.16
CA PRO A 37 0.36 25.42 -11.39
C PRO A 37 0.39 25.91 -9.95
N LYS A 38 -0.80 26.14 -9.37
CA LYS A 38 -0.91 26.43 -7.93
C LYS A 38 -0.33 25.27 -7.13
N LEU A 39 0.40 25.59 -6.07
CA LEU A 39 0.94 24.59 -5.18
C LEU A 39 -0.19 24.05 -4.30
N THR A 40 -0.48 22.76 -4.46
CA THR A 40 -1.54 22.05 -3.73
C THR A 40 -0.98 21.36 -2.50
N LYS A 41 -1.84 20.83 -1.64
CA LYS A 41 -1.43 19.92 -0.56
C LYS A 41 -0.53 18.77 -1.04
N ALA A 42 -0.88 18.14 -2.16
CA ALA A 42 -0.11 17.01 -2.69
C ALA A 42 1.28 17.46 -3.15
N HIS A 43 1.36 18.63 -3.79
CA HIS A 43 2.63 19.27 -4.14
C HIS A 43 3.46 19.56 -2.88
N PHE A 44 2.87 20.19 -1.86
CA PHE A 44 3.54 20.52 -0.60
C PHE A 44 4.13 19.27 0.08
N THR A 45 3.31 18.22 0.23
CA THR A 45 3.73 16.95 0.84
C THR A 45 4.85 16.29 0.04
N THR A 46 4.76 16.32 -1.30
CA THR A 46 5.81 15.79 -2.18
C THR A 46 7.10 16.58 -2.04
N GLY A 47 7.04 17.92 -2.06
CA GLY A 47 8.20 18.80 -1.95
C GLY A 47 8.88 18.72 -0.58
N LEU A 48 8.10 18.56 0.50
CA LEU A 48 8.61 18.29 1.85
C LEU A 48 9.50 17.04 1.89
N HIS A 49 9.15 16.02 1.09
CA HIS A 49 9.96 14.80 0.99
C HIS A 49 11.06 14.87 -0.06
N CYS A 50 10.84 15.58 -1.17
CA CYS A 50 11.83 15.75 -2.23
C CYS A 50 11.39 16.84 -3.23
N GLU A 51 12.07 17.98 -3.21
CA GLU A 51 11.90 19.08 -4.18
C GLU A 51 12.05 18.62 -5.64
N TYR A 52 13.01 17.73 -5.88
CA TYR A 52 13.28 17.21 -7.22
C TYR A 52 12.11 16.33 -7.72
N HIS A 53 11.53 15.53 -6.82
CA HIS A 53 10.36 14.70 -7.11
C HIS A 53 9.13 15.57 -7.37
N LEU A 54 8.94 16.65 -6.60
CA LEU A 54 7.88 17.62 -6.84
C LEU A 54 7.97 18.18 -8.28
N TRP A 55 9.12 18.72 -8.66
CA TRP A 55 9.29 19.32 -9.98
C TRP A 55 9.06 18.29 -11.11
N LEU A 56 9.59 17.08 -10.96
CA LEU A 56 9.41 15.99 -11.93
C LEU A 56 7.95 15.57 -12.08
N ASN A 57 7.24 15.28 -10.99
CA ASN A 57 5.84 14.87 -11.10
C ASN A 57 4.95 15.95 -11.71
N THR A 58 5.32 17.23 -11.56
CA THR A 58 4.58 18.35 -12.14
C THR A 58 4.83 18.53 -13.63
N TYR A 59 6.08 18.37 -14.10
CA TYR A 59 6.45 18.74 -15.47
C TYR A 59 6.94 17.59 -16.36
N GLU A 60 7.48 16.53 -15.76
CA GLU A 60 8.03 15.33 -16.42
C GLU A 60 7.61 14.06 -15.67
N PRO A 61 6.29 13.82 -15.46
CA PRO A 61 5.83 12.62 -14.78
C PRO A 61 6.23 11.38 -15.59
N ARG A 62 6.59 10.30 -14.90
CA ARG A 62 6.85 9.04 -15.62
C ARG A 62 5.52 8.50 -16.17
N PRO A 63 5.51 7.90 -17.37
CA PRO A 63 4.30 7.34 -17.96
C PRO A 63 3.64 6.26 -17.11
N ASP A 64 4.41 5.56 -16.29
CA ASP A 64 4.02 4.45 -15.42
C ASP A 64 3.76 4.89 -13.96
N PHE A 65 3.86 6.19 -13.64
CA PHE A 65 3.62 6.66 -12.29
C PHE A 65 2.11 6.64 -11.97
N ASP A 66 1.69 5.65 -11.19
CA ASP A 66 0.36 5.62 -10.59
C ASP A 66 0.42 6.09 -9.12
N PRO A 67 -0.09 7.29 -8.79
CA PRO A 67 -0.14 7.77 -7.41
C PRO A 67 -1.10 6.95 -6.52
N TYR A 68 -1.87 6.02 -7.08
CA TYR A 68 -2.85 5.19 -6.41
C TYR A 68 -2.44 3.71 -6.25
N GLU A 69 -1.24 3.31 -6.71
CA GLU A 69 -0.75 1.92 -6.72
C GLU A 69 -0.75 1.25 -5.32
N HIS A 70 -0.85 2.04 -4.24
CA HIS A 70 -0.90 1.56 -2.86
C HIS A 70 -2.12 2.06 -2.09
N GLN A 71 -3.22 2.37 -2.77
CA GLN A 71 -4.44 2.80 -2.11
C GLN A 71 -5.23 1.60 -1.55
N TYR A 72 -4.98 1.26 -0.28
CA TYR A 72 -5.65 0.17 0.46
C TYR A 72 -7.15 0.37 0.70
N ILE A 73 -7.68 1.58 0.51
CA ILE A 73 -9.09 1.93 0.78
C ILE A 73 -9.67 2.55 -0.48
N SER A 74 -10.71 1.93 -1.04
CA SER A 74 -11.27 2.35 -2.32
C SER A 74 -11.82 3.79 -2.26
N PRO A 75 -11.83 4.52 -3.39
CA PRO A 75 -12.46 5.84 -3.47
C PRO A 75 -13.91 5.85 -2.97
N LYS A 76 -14.64 4.75 -3.18
CA LYS A 76 -16.02 4.59 -2.71
C LYS A 76 -16.13 4.48 -1.20
N GLN A 77 -15.28 3.67 -0.55
CA GLN A 77 -15.21 3.62 0.93
C GLN A 77 -14.87 4.99 1.53
N LYS A 78 -13.93 5.73 0.91
CA LYS A 78 -13.62 7.10 1.32
C LYS A 78 -14.82 8.03 1.15
N SER A 79 -15.64 7.84 0.11
CA SER A 79 -16.87 8.59 -0.07
C SER A 79 -17.91 8.27 0.98
N ALA A 80 -18.16 7.00 1.25
CA ALA A 80 -19.10 6.57 2.28
C ALA A 80 -18.71 7.11 3.67
N LEU A 81 -17.40 7.14 3.99
CA LEU A 81 -16.92 7.77 5.24
C LEU A 81 -17.21 9.26 5.30
N ARG A 82 -17.00 10.00 4.19
CA ARG A 82 -17.39 11.42 4.13
C ARG A 82 -18.88 11.57 4.33
N ASP A 83 -19.68 10.75 3.65
CA ASP A 83 -21.14 10.78 3.74
C ASP A 83 -21.63 10.56 5.17
N LEU A 84 -21.08 9.58 5.87
CA LEU A 84 -21.36 9.34 7.28
C LEU A 84 -20.94 10.53 8.17
N SER A 85 -19.76 11.11 7.92
CA SER A 85 -19.28 12.26 8.71
C SER A 85 -20.10 13.54 8.52
N HIS A 86 -20.89 13.66 7.45
CA HIS A 86 -21.76 14.82 7.25
C HIS A 86 -22.87 14.92 8.30
N ILE A 87 -23.27 13.79 8.89
CA ILE A 87 -24.30 13.74 9.95
C ILE A 87 -23.85 14.55 11.17
N LEU A 88 -22.54 14.62 11.45
CA LEU A 88 -21.98 15.41 12.55
C LEU A 88 -22.13 16.93 12.35
N TYR A 89 -22.30 17.38 11.10
CA TYR A 89 -22.34 18.81 10.75
C TYR A 89 -23.50 19.12 9.78
N PRO A 90 -24.76 18.90 10.19
CA PRO A 90 -25.93 18.97 9.29
C PRO A 90 -26.15 20.36 8.71
N ASN A 91 -25.70 21.41 9.40
CA ASN A 91 -25.85 22.80 8.99
C ASN A 91 -24.79 23.25 7.96
N CYS A 92 -23.80 22.41 7.64
CA CYS A 92 -22.76 22.75 6.67
C CYS A 92 -23.26 22.62 5.23
N LYS A 93 -22.99 23.65 4.41
CA LYS A 93 -23.28 23.61 2.98
C LYS A 93 -22.22 22.78 2.25
N ASN A 94 -22.65 21.82 1.42
CA ASN A 94 -21.75 21.17 0.48
C ASN A 94 -21.52 22.06 -0.73
N VAL A 95 -20.26 22.44 -0.95
CA VAL A 95 -19.86 23.31 -2.06
C VAL A 95 -19.05 22.57 -3.11
N ARG A 96 -18.83 21.25 -2.94
CA ARG A 96 -18.17 20.36 -3.91
C ARG A 96 -16.82 20.91 -4.42
N TYR A 97 -16.03 21.48 -3.52
CA TYR A 97 -14.74 22.10 -3.79
C TYR A 97 -14.80 23.29 -4.76
N SER A 98 -15.95 23.96 -4.89
CA SER A 98 -16.07 25.25 -5.57
C SER A 98 -15.49 26.36 -4.69
N GLU A 99 -14.47 27.04 -5.20
CA GLU A 99 -13.79 28.15 -4.52
C GLU A 99 -14.74 29.32 -4.25
N THR A 100 -15.45 29.76 -5.29
CA THR A 100 -16.39 30.89 -5.21
C THR A 100 -17.52 30.64 -4.22
N GLU A 101 -18.09 29.43 -4.26
CA GLU A 101 -19.16 29.05 -3.34
C GLU A 101 -18.64 28.86 -1.91
N THR A 102 -17.42 28.34 -1.74
CA THR A 102 -16.77 28.26 -0.42
C THR A 102 -16.70 29.65 0.20
N ARG A 103 -16.16 30.64 -0.52
CA ARG A 103 -16.07 32.02 -0.03
C ARG A 103 -17.43 32.61 0.30
N ARG A 104 -18.41 32.45 -0.60
CA ARG A 104 -19.77 32.98 -0.41
C ARG A 104 -20.40 32.47 0.88
N ILE A 105 -20.27 31.19 1.19
CA ILE A 105 -20.84 30.58 2.39
C ILE A 105 -20.06 31.00 3.65
N LEU A 106 -18.72 30.99 3.62
CA LEU A 106 -17.90 31.41 4.77
C LEU A 106 -18.14 32.88 5.13
N ASN A 107 -18.26 33.77 4.15
CA ASN A 107 -18.59 35.19 4.36
C ASN A 107 -19.98 35.40 4.97
N SER A 108 -20.89 34.44 4.82
CA SER A 108 -22.19 34.45 5.50
C SER A 108 -22.14 33.91 6.94
N GLY A 109 -20.95 33.57 7.45
CA GLY A 109 -20.73 33.02 8.79
C GLY A 109 -21.15 31.56 8.94
N LYS A 110 -21.34 30.83 7.83
CA LYS A 110 -21.81 29.42 7.83
C LYS A 110 -20.68 28.45 7.52
N GLY A 111 -20.82 27.22 8.03
CA GLY A 111 -19.88 26.14 7.77
C GLY A 111 -20.00 25.56 6.37
N VAL A 112 -18.85 25.11 5.87
CA VAL A 112 -18.68 24.52 4.54
C VAL A 112 -18.14 23.11 4.68
N ARG A 113 -18.68 22.18 3.88
CA ARG A 113 -18.07 20.88 3.62
C ARG A 113 -17.60 20.75 2.17
N SER A 114 -16.55 19.95 1.96
CA SER A 114 -15.80 19.89 0.70
C SER A 114 -15.35 21.29 0.27
N ALA A 115 -14.62 21.98 1.16
CA ALA A 115 -14.20 23.36 0.95
C ALA A 115 -12.99 23.45 0.02
N CYS A 116 -12.93 24.51 -0.78
CA CYS A 116 -11.76 24.87 -1.58
C CYS A 116 -11.44 26.35 -1.35
N LEU A 117 -10.18 26.66 -1.03
CA LEU A 117 -9.70 28.03 -0.95
C LEU A 117 -8.42 28.15 -1.76
N GLU A 118 -8.30 29.24 -2.50
CA GLU A 118 -7.15 29.50 -3.34
C GLU A 118 -6.59 30.91 -3.11
N THR A 119 -5.30 31.03 -3.38
CA THR A 119 -4.61 32.31 -3.60
C THR A 119 -4.09 32.31 -5.05
N ASP A 120 -3.31 33.31 -5.42
CA ASP A 120 -2.62 33.32 -6.71
C ASP A 120 -1.61 32.17 -6.84
N LYS A 121 -1.08 31.67 -5.71
CA LYS A 121 0.03 30.70 -5.65
C LYS A 121 -0.37 29.34 -5.11
N PHE A 122 -1.37 29.28 -4.25
CA PHE A 122 -1.71 28.08 -3.49
C PHE A 122 -3.16 27.66 -3.67
N SER A 123 -3.43 26.37 -3.55
CA SER A 123 -4.79 25.82 -3.56
C SER A 123 -4.90 24.75 -2.48
N MET A 124 -5.93 24.87 -1.65
CA MET A 124 -6.26 23.88 -0.63
C MET A 124 -7.66 23.31 -0.83
N LYS A 125 -7.80 22.02 -0.55
CA LYS A 125 -9.08 21.33 -0.41
C LYS A 125 -9.10 20.64 0.93
N THR A 126 -10.17 20.80 1.69
CA THR A 126 -10.36 20.17 3.00
C THR A 126 -11.80 19.67 3.16
N GLU A 127 -12.02 18.72 4.07
CA GLU A 127 -13.34 18.18 4.30
C GLU A 127 -14.28 19.21 4.93
N TYR A 128 -13.83 19.98 5.93
CA TYR A 128 -14.67 21.02 6.56
C TYR A 128 -13.91 22.30 6.91
N LEU A 129 -14.64 23.41 6.82
CA LEU A 129 -14.36 24.69 7.46
C LEU A 129 -15.60 25.08 8.27
N LEU A 130 -15.48 25.12 9.60
CA LEU A 130 -16.61 25.33 10.52
C LEU A 130 -16.44 26.66 11.26
N PRO A 131 -17.48 27.50 11.43
CA PRO A 131 -17.36 28.72 12.23
C PRO A 131 -17.05 28.39 13.69
N ASP A 132 -16.01 28.99 14.25
CA ASP A 132 -15.67 28.79 15.67
C ASP A 132 -16.58 29.66 16.54
N GLN A 133 -17.39 28.99 17.39
CA GLN A 133 -18.34 29.68 18.27
C GLN A 133 -17.61 30.44 19.40
N GLU A 134 -16.41 30.02 19.77
CA GLU A 134 -15.63 30.66 20.84
C GLU A 134 -14.84 31.87 20.33
N ASN A 135 -14.56 31.92 19.02
CA ASN A 135 -13.79 32.98 18.39
C ASN A 135 -14.53 33.50 17.14
N PRO A 136 -15.53 34.39 17.31
CA PRO A 136 -16.34 34.91 16.21
C PRO A 136 -15.48 35.49 15.07
N GLY A 137 -15.83 35.12 13.83
CA GLY A 137 -15.08 35.54 12.63
C GLY A 137 -13.87 34.66 12.28
N SER A 138 -13.60 33.62 13.08
CA SER A 138 -12.61 32.59 12.78
C SER A 138 -13.26 31.23 12.53
N PHE A 139 -12.47 30.31 11.98
CA PHE A 139 -12.93 28.99 11.57
C PHE A 139 -12.07 27.86 12.16
N GLU A 140 -12.68 26.70 12.29
CA GLU A 140 -12.03 25.43 12.53
C GLU A 140 -11.83 24.68 11.21
N ILE A 141 -10.62 24.18 10.97
CA ILE A 141 -10.36 23.17 9.93
C ILE A 141 -10.58 21.78 10.52
N VAL A 142 -11.39 20.94 9.86
CA VAL A 142 -11.51 19.51 10.18
C VAL A 142 -11.11 18.68 8.96
N VAL A 143 -10.10 17.82 9.14
CA VAL A 143 -9.60 16.91 8.09
C VAL A 143 -9.94 15.47 8.43
N LEU A 144 -10.63 14.78 7.53
CA LEU A 144 -11.02 13.38 7.71
C LEU A 144 -9.97 12.43 7.12
N LYS A 145 -9.57 11.42 7.90
CA LYS A 145 -8.72 10.32 7.45
C LYS A 145 -9.43 8.98 7.59
N ALA A 146 -9.41 8.21 6.51
CA ALA A 146 -9.78 6.80 6.53
C ALA A 146 -8.64 5.99 7.19
N SER A 147 -8.52 6.11 8.50
CA SER A 147 -7.51 5.44 9.32
C SER A 147 -8.05 5.19 10.73
N SER A 148 -7.49 4.21 11.43
CA SER A 148 -7.78 3.89 12.83
C SER A 148 -7.00 4.75 13.83
N SER A 149 -6.04 5.54 13.37
CA SER A 149 -5.13 6.25 14.26
C SER A 149 -4.60 7.55 13.68
N PHE A 150 -4.18 8.42 14.58
CA PHE A 150 -3.45 9.65 14.26
C PHE A 150 -2.03 9.34 13.74
N LYS A 151 -1.62 10.01 12.66
CA LYS A 151 -0.24 9.97 12.15
C LYS A 151 0.34 11.38 12.12
N LYS A 152 1.54 11.57 12.69
CA LYS A 152 2.23 12.87 12.80
C LYS A 152 2.40 13.60 11.46
N GLN A 153 2.59 12.85 10.37
CA GLN A 153 2.68 13.41 9.01
C GLN A 153 1.46 14.25 8.59
N HIS A 154 0.28 14.00 9.17
CA HIS A 154 -0.92 14.79 8.87
C HIS A 154 -0.86 16.21 9.45
N ILE A 155 -0.01 16.47 10.45
CA ILE A 155 0.15 17.83 11.01
C ILE A 155 0.68 18.77 9.92
N GLN A 156 1.66 18.35 9.12
CA GLN A 156 2.24 19.19 8.06
C GLN A 156 1.22 19.46 6.94
N GLU A 157 0.37 18.48 6.63
CA GLU A 157 -0.75 18.65 5.70
C GLU A 157 -1.76 19.69 6.21
N ILE A 158 -2.17 19.59 7.48
CA ILE A 158 -3.15 20.51 8.08
C ILE A 158 -2.54 21.90 8.24
N ALA A 159 -1.27 22.01 8.62
CA ALA A 159 -0.57 23.28 8.73
C ALA A 159 -0.53 24.01 7.37
N PHE A 160 -0.31 23.28 6.27
CA PHE A 160 -0.37 23.87 4.93
C PHE A 160 -1.78 24.38 4.60
N GLN A 161 -2.83 23.59 4.88
CA GLN A 161 -4.20 24.02 4.66
C GLN A 161 -4.56 25.24 5.54
N LYS A 162 -4.16 25.25 6.81
CA LYS A 162 -4.30 26.40 7.72
C LYS A 162 -3.68 27.66 7.13
N PHE A 163 -2.44 27.55 6.67
CA PHE A 163 -1.71 28.64 6.03
C PHE A 163 -2.47 29.20 4.82
N VAL A 164 -2.90 28.34 3.89
CA VAL A 164 -3.61 28.79 2.68
C VAL A 164 -4.95 29.44 3.04
N ALA A 165 -5.70 28.88 3.99
CA ALA A 165 -6.97 29.47 4.42
C ALA A 165 -6.78 30.88 5.03
N GLN A 166 -5.76 31.04 5.89
CA GLN A 166 -5.42 32.33 6.49
C GLN A 166 -4.99 33.36 5.43
N GLU A 167 -4.18 32.94 4.45
CA GLU A 167 -3.73 33.80 3.35
C GLU A 167 -4.88 34.17 2.40
N SER A 168 -5.88 33.30 2.27
CA SER A 168 -7.13 33.58 1.56
C SER A 168 -8.08 34.51 2.34
N GLY A 169 -7.71 34.98 3.54
CA GLY A 169 -8.48 35.93 4.35
C GLY A 169 -9.43 35.29 5.38
N TYR A 170 -9.30 33.99 5.65
CA TYR A 170 -10.14 33.28 6.63
C TYR A 170 -9.29 32.84 7.83
N PRO A 171 -9.37 33.55 8.98
CA PRO A 171 -8.63 33.19 10.19
C PRO A 171 -9.01 31.79 10.67
N ILE A 172 -8.00 30.97 11.00
CA ILE A 172 -8.21 29.63 11.52
C ILE A 172 -7.79 29.57 12.98
N SER A 173 -8.74 29.37 13.89
CA SER A 173 -8.53 29.30 15.33
C SER A 173 -8.26 27.87 15.82
N LYS A 174 -8.84 26.86 15.15
CA LYS A 174 -8.78 25.46 15.54
C LYS A 174 -8.46 24.54 14.37
N CYS A 175 -7.74 23.46 14.64
CA CYS A 175 -7.37 22.44 13.67
C CYS A 175 -7.62 21.06 14.28
N ASN A 176 -8.53 20.29 13.68
CA ASN A 176 -8.86 18.95 14.14
C ASN A 176 -8.61 17.90 13.06
N LEU A 177 -7.98 16.80 13.48
CA LEU A 177 -7.95 15.57 12.70
C LEU A 177 -9.11 14.68 13.14
N MET A 178 -9.93 14.25 12.18
CA MET A 178 -11.00 13.29 12.38
C MET A 178 -10.62 11.95 11.76
N PHE A 179 -10.76 10.85 12.50
CA PHE A 179 -10.44 9.50 12.01
C PHE A 179 -11.40 8.48 12.64
N VAL A 180 -11.34 7.23 12.19
CA VAL A 180 -12.31 6.20 12.58
C VAL A 180 -11.90 5.54 13.90
N ASN A 181 -12.85 5.39 14.82
CA ASN A 181 -12.68 4.64 16.05
C ASN A 181 -12.63 3.14 15.76
N SER A 182 -11.44 2.54 15.72
CA SER A 182 -11.30 1.10 15.47
C SER A 182 -11.85 0.20 16.58
N LYS A 183 -12.29 0.77 17.71
CA LYS A 183 -12.96 0.04 18.79
C LYS A 183 -14.48 0.11 18.70
N PHE A 184 -15.04 0.90 17.79
CA PHE A 184 -16.48 0.96 17.57
C PHE A 184 -17.01 -0.43 17.24
N PHE A 185 -18.01 -0.92 17.99
CA PHE A 185 -18.59 -2.25 17.80
C PHE A 185 -19.88 -2.12 17.00
N TYR A 186 -19.91 -2.66 15.78
CA TYR A 186 -21.04 -2.49 14.88
C TYR A 186 -22.15 -3.51 15.16
N GLN A 187 -23.33 -2.99 15.51
CA GLN A 187 -24.54 -3.77 15.80
C GLN A 187 -25.69 -3.47 14.83
N GLY A 188 -25.37 -3.12 13.57
CA GLY A 188 -26.36 -2.87 12.51
C GLY A 188 -26.72 -1.40 12.29
N THR A 189 -26.38 -0.51 13.22
CA THR A 189 -26.47 0.95 13.03
C THR A 189 -25.15 1.61 13.41
N ILE A 190 -24.85 2.76 12.80
CA ILE A 190 -23.64 3.53 13.08
C ILE A 190 -24.04 4.88 13.64
N GLN A 191 -23.65 5.16 14.88
CA GLN A 191 -23.76 6.47 15.51
C GLN A 191 -22.47 7.25 15.21
N PRO A 192 -22.51 8.30 14.36
CA PRO A 192 -21.31 9.01 13.92
C PRO A 192 -20.45 9.57 15.06
N GLU A 193 -21.08 9.97 16.17
CA GLU A 193 -20.44 10.55 17.35
C GLU A 193 -19.52 9.55 18.07
N GLU A 194 -19.87 8.26 18.05
CA GLU A 194 -19.05 7.18 18.61
C GLU A 194 -18.08 6.58 17.58
N PHE A 195 -18.46 6.65 16.31
CA PHE A 195 -17.70 6.09 15.19
C PHE A 195 -16.47 6.93 14.83
N PHE A 196 -16.55 8.26 14.95
CA PHE A 196 -15.43 9.15 14.65
C PHE A 196 -14.73 9.64 15.92
N VAL A 197 -13.40 9.61 15.89
CA VAL A 197 -12.55 10.26 16.89
C VAL A 197 -12.05 11.59 16.33
N ARG A 198 -12.18 12.66 17.10
CA ARG A 198 -11.55 13.96 16.82
C ARG A 198 -10.35 14.15 17.72
N LYS A 199 -9.25 14.59 17.12
CA LYS A 199 -8.04 15.00 17.83
C LYS A 199 -7.70 16.43 17.46
N ASP A 200 -7.69 17.30 18.46
CA ASP A 200 -7.19 18.65 18.34
C ASP A 200 -5.67 18.61 18.09
N VAL A 201 -5.25 19.30 17.04
CA VAL A 201 -3.85 19.46 16.62
C VAL A 201 -3.49 20.93 16.43
N THR A 202 -4.24 21.83 17.06
CA THR A 202 -4.09 23.29 16.93
C THR A 202 -2.72 23.73 17.42
N ALA A 203 -2.27 23.24 18.57
CA ALA A 203 -0.94 23.56 19.11
C ALA A 203 0.17 23.06 18.18
N GLU A 204 0.09 21.83 17.69
CA GLU A 204 1.10 21.25 16.81
C GLU A 204 1.17 21.94 15.43
N THR A 205 0.03 22.39 14.90
CA THR A 205 0.01 23.15 13.63
C THR A 205 0.54 24.58 13.83
N LEU A 206 0.24 25.22 14.97
CA LEU A 206 0.79 26.53 15.33
C LEU A 206 2.32 26.52 15.40
N LEU A 207 2.92 25.50 16.03
CA LEU A 207 4.37 25.35 16.10
C LEU A 207 5.05 25.25 14.73
N LYS A 208 4.30 24.87 13.68
CA LYS A 208 4.81 24.71 12.30
C LYS A 208 4.47 25.88 11.38
N GLU A 209 3.80 26.92 11.87
CA GLU A 209 3.22 27.96 11.02
C GLU A 209 4.28 28.70 10.19
N LYS A 210 5.36 29.16 10.83
CA LYS A 210 6.46 29.86 10.15
C LYS A 210 7.17 28.96 9.13
N GLU A 211 7.57 27.76 9.57
CA GLU A 211 8.24 26.75 8.73
C GLU A 211 7.40 26.40 7.49
N THR A 212 6.09 26.18 7.69
CA THR A 212 5.17 25.79 6.62
C THR A 212 5.04 26.90 5.58
N LYS A 213 4.89 28.15 6.02
CA LYS A 213 4.78 29.31 5.11
C LYS A 213 6.06 29.48 4.29
N GLU A 214 7.22 29.52 4.96
CA GLU A 214 8.52 29.67 4.29
C GLU A 214 8.76 28.55 3.27
N LEU A 215 8.47 27.30 3.65
CA LEU A 215 8.60 26.15 2.77
C LEU A 215 7.61 26.20 1.59
N ALA A 216 6.34 26.55 1.83
CA ALA A 216 5.33 26.62 0.77
C ALA A 216 5.73 27.64 -0.32
N TYR A 217 6.22 28.80 0.09
CA TYR A 217 6.74 29.81 -0.84
C TYR A 217 7.99 29.36 -1.58
N SER A 218 8.95 28.72 -0.88
CA SER A 218 10.14 28.14 -1.51
C SER A 218 9.78 27.10 -2.57
N LEU A 219 8.86 26.19 -2.25
CA LEU A 219 8.40 25.15 -3.17
C LEU A 219 7.61 25.72 -4.36
N TYR A 220 6.85 26.81 -4.17
CA TYR A 220 6.21 27.50 -5.29
C TYR A 220 7.23 28.20 -6.20
N GLU A 221 8.24 28.85 -5.63
CA GLU A 221 9.34 29.43 -6.40
C GLU A 221 10.07 28.35 -7.20
N LEU A 222 10.31 27.19 -6.60
CA LEU A 222 10.86 26.03 -7.29
C LEU A 222 10.01 25.61 -8.50
N LEU A 223 8.68 25.52 -8.34
CA LEU A 223 7.77 25.23 -9.45
C LEU A 223 7.77 26.33 -10.53
N SER A 224 8.12 27.56 -10.17
CA SER A 224 8.22 28.68 -11.11
C SER A 224 9.46 28.61 -12.01
N ARG A 225 10.47 27.81 -11.64
CA ARG A 225 11.72 27.68 -12.39
C ARG A 225 11.50 26.87 -13.68
N LYS A 226 11.99 27.41 -14.80
CA LYS A 226 11.96 26.74 -16.12
C LYS A 226 12.85 25.51 -16.16
N ASN A 227 14.00 25.60 -15.49
CA ASN A 227 15.00 24.54 -15.48
C ASN A 227 14.80 23.66 -14.26
N ARG A 228 15.10 22.39 -14.46
CA ARG A 228 15.13 21.37 -13.42
C ARG A 228 16.04 21.81 -12.25
N PRO A 229 15.62 21.60 -10.98
CA PRO A 229 16.48 21.88 -9.83
C PRO A 229 17.80 21.09 -9.91
N ALA A 230 18.90 21.70 -9.46
CA ALA A 230 20.19 21.01 -9.40
C ALA A 230 20.14 19.83 -8.41
N ARG A 231 20.78 18.71 -8.77
CA ARG A 231 20.70 17.43 -8.02
C ARG A 231 21.06 17.55 -6.54
N TYR A 232 22.02 18.41 -6.20
CA TYR A 232 22.51 18.63 -4.83
C TYR A 232 21.64 19.58 -3.99
N MET A 233 20.60 20.20 -4.57
CA MET A 233 19.76 21.16 -3.84
C MET A 233 18.61 20.52 -3.06
N SER A 234 18.24 19.25 -3.34
CA SER A 234 17.25 18.56 -2.52
C SER A 234 17.87 18.15 -1.18
N ARG A 235 17.88 19.08 -0.22
CA ARG A 235 18.38 18.87 1.16
C ARG A 235 17.56 17.85 1.96
N MET A 236 16.51 17.29 1.36
CA MET A 236 15.47 16.52 2.05
C MET A 236 15.23 15.12 1.46
N CYS A 237 16.12 14.60 0.59
CA CYS A 237 15.94 13.24 0.06
C CYS A 237 15.93 12.21 1.20
N SER A 238 14.79 11.54 1.39
CA SER A 238 14.57 10.66 2.54
C SER A 238 15.49 9.43 2.56
N HIS A 239 15.77 8.82 1.40
CA HIS A 239 16.71 7.71 1.23
C HIS A 239 16.82 7.28 -0.26
N PRO A 240 18.00 6.87 -0.78
CA PRO A 240 18.14 6.34 -2.16
C PRO A 240 17.23 5.14 -2.45
N ARG A 241 16.99 4.26 -1.46
CA ARG A 241 16.07 3.11 -1.54
C ARG A 241 14.65 3.47 -2.02
N ASN A 242 14.15 4.64 -1.63
CA ASN A 242 12.77 5.04 -1.89
C ASN A 242 12.68 6.12 -2.99
N CYS A 243 13.77 6.34 -3.72
CA CYS A 243 13.78 7.33 -4.78
C CYS A 243 12.86 6.85 -5.92
N ALA A 244 11.86 7.65 -6.26
CA ALA A 244 11.01 7.38 -7.41
C ALA A 244 11.75 7.56 -8.75
N TYR A 245 12.91 8.22 -8.77
CA TYR A 245 13.65 8.52 -10.00
C TYR A 245 15.13 8.17 -9.86
N PRO A 246 15.49 6.92 -9.51
CA PRO A 246 16.86 6.56 -9.17
C PRO A 246 17.81 6.74 -10.35
N GLU A 247 17.38 6.38 -11.56
CA GLU A 247 18.17 6.54 -12.80
C GLU A 247 18.53 7.99 -13.10
N ILE A 248 17.68 8.93 -12.68
CA ILE A 248 17.93 10.34 -12.94
C ILE A 248 18.63 11.02 -11.76
N CYS A 249 18.29 10.65 -10.53
CA CYS A 249 18.81 11.29 -9.32
C CYS A 249 20.14 10.73 -8.88
N LEU A 250 20.31 9.41 -8.95
CA LEU A 250 21.39 8.67 -8.30
C LEU A 250 22.52 8.32 -9.27
N THR A 251 22.37 8.52 -10.58
CA THR A 251 23.44 8.29 -11.57
C THR A 251 24.71 9.09 -11.26
N PRO A 252 25.90 8.44 -11.24
CA PRO A 252 26.17 7.05 -11.67
C PRO A 252 26.03 5.98 -10.57
N LYS A 253 25.71 6.35 -9.33
CA LYS A 253 25.53 5.46 -8.17
C LYS A 253 24.09 4.93 -8.05
N VAL A 254 23.50 4.46 -9.14
CA VAL A 254 22.16 3.85 -9.09
C VAL A 254 22.24 2.57 -8.25
N PRO A 255 21.46 2.43 -7.17
CA PRO A 255 21.49 1.21 -6.35
C PRO A 255 21.07 0.00 -7.20
N GLY A 256 21.85 -1.06 -7.15
CA GLY A 256 21.44 -2.37 -7.65
C GLY A 256 20.51 -3.03 -6.64
N ASP A 257 20.89 -4.19 -6.11
CA ASP A 257 20.11 -4.92 -5.11
C ASP A 257 20.51 -4.64 -3.66
N ILE A 258 21.43 -3.70 -3.39
CA ILE A 258 21.96 -3.42 -2.04
C ILE A 258 20.87 -3.17 -0.98
N PHE A 259 19.75 -2.53 -1.36
CA PHE A 259 18.64 -2.24 -0.44
C PHE A 259 17.64 -3.38 -0.26
N THR A 260 17.90 -4.54 -0.86
CA THR A 260 17.16 -5.78 -0.64
C THR A 260 17.72 -6.60 0.51
N LEU A 261 18.83 -6.16 1.14
CA LEU A 261 19.40 -6.81 2.32
C LEU A 261 18.36 -6.94 3.43
N ARG A 262 18.15 -8.16 3.92
CA ARG A 262 17.16 -8.45 4.96
C ARG A 262 17.46 -7.67 6.23
N GLU A 263 16.48 -6.88 6.67
CA GLU A 263 16.55 -6.07 7.89
C GLU A 263 17.78 -5.13 7.93
N GLY A 264 18.44 -4.90 6.78
CA GLY A 264 19.74 -4.25 6.71
C GLY A 264 19.66 -2.75 6.43
N LYS A 265 18.69 -2.03 7.00
CA LYS A 265 18.46 -0.61 6.63
C LYS A 265 19.71 0.24 6.86
N GLU A 266 20.39 0.05 7.98
CA GLU A 266 21.58 0.82 8.35
C GLU A 266 22.81 0.31 7.57
N GLU A 267 22.97 -1.00 7.47
CA GLU A 267 24.07 -1.67 6.80
C GLU A 267 24.09 -1.35 5.30
N SER A 268 22.94 -1.48 4.62
CA SER A 268 22.81 -1.12 3.20
C SER A 268 23.12 0.36 2.97
N GLY A 269 22.75 1.25 3.89
CA GLY A 269 23.10 2.67 3.82
C GLY A 269 24.62 2.88 3.89
N ARG A 270 25.27 2.28 4.89
CA ARG A 270 26.72 2.32 5.06
C ARG A 270 27.48 1.76 3.85
N PHE A 271 27.03 0.64 3.30
CA PHE A 271 27.65 0.05 2.10
C PHE A 271 27.45 0.94 0.87
N TYR A 272 26.26 1.50 0.69
CA TYR A 272 25.97 2.41 -0.40
C TYR A 272 26.84 3.68 -0.35
N GLU A 273 27.09 4.25 0.83
CA GLU A 273 28.00 5.39 1.02
C GLU A 273 29.44 5.06 0.60
N LYS A 274 29.89 3.83 0.85
CA LYS A 274 31.19 3.29 0.36
C LYS A 274 31.21 3.01 -1.14
N GLY A 275 30.09 3.19 -1.86
CA GLY A 275 29.99 2.95 -3.30
C GLY A 275 29.64 1.52 -3.69
N ILE A 276 29.23 0.68 -2.73
CA ILE A 276 28.78 -0.69 -2.98
C ILE A 276 27.30 -0.64 -3.40
N LEU A 277 27.02 -1.07 -4.64
CA LEU A 277 25.69 -0.99 -5.23
C LEU A 277 24.95 -2.33 -5.23
N ASN A 278 25.67 -3.45 -5.11
CA ASN A 278 25.11 -4.80 -5.11
C ASN A 278 25.56 -5.60 -3.88
N LEU A 279 24.72 -6.55 -3.46
CA LEU A 279 24.97 -7.45 -2.34
C LEU A 279 26.19 -8.35 -2.57
N LYS A 280 26.39 -8.83 -3.80
CA LYS A 280 27.54 -9.68 -4.15
C LYS A 280 28.89 -8.98 -3.95
N ASP A 281 28.90 -7.65 -3.96
CA ASP A 281 30.12 -6.85 -3.85
C ASP A 281 30.50 -6.59 -2.37
N ILE A 282 29.68 -7.00 -1.39
CA ILE A 282 29.96 -6.86 0.04
C ILE A 282 31.03 -7.86 0.49
N GLN A 283 32.11 -7.36 1.09
CA GLN A 283 33.18 -8.18 1.68
C GLN A 283 33.14 -8.20 3.22
N GLU A 284 32.79 -7.08 3.85
CA GLU A 284 32.72 -6.93 5.31
C GLU A 284 31.44 -7.56 5.87
N THR A 285 31.50 -8.82 6.29
CA THR A 285 30.32 -9.57 6.76
C THR A 285 30.33 -9.91 8.25
N GLU A 286 31.40 -9.61 8.98
CA GLU A 286 31.64 -10.10 10.34
C GLU A 286 30.48 -9.77 11.29
N ASN A 287 30.02 -8.52 11.25
CA ASN A 287 28.95 -7.97 12.09
C ASN A 287 27.54 -8.22 11.55
N LEU A 288 27.39 -8.90 10.41
CA LEU A 288 26.10 -9.19 9.83
C LEU A 288 25.43 -10.40 10.50
N THR A 289 24.10 -10.38 10.50
CA THR A 289 23.28 -11.50 11.00
C THR A 289 23.46 -12.74 10.12
N HIS A 290 23.07 -13.91 10.64
CA HIS A 290 23.10 -15.15 9.85
C HIS A 290 22.33 -15.01 8.52
N ARG A 291 21.10 -14.47 8.56
CA ARG A 291 20.27 -14.20 7.38
C ARG A 291 20.98 -13.33 6.34
N GLN A 292 21.57 -12.23 6.78
CA GLN A 292 22.30 -11.32 5.89
C GLN A 292 23.52 -12.00 5.26
N LYS A 293 24.27 -12.79 6.04
CA LYS A 293 25.41 -13.59 5.55
C LYS A 293 24.97 -14.59 4.49
N THR A 294 23.92 -15.37 4.76
CA THR A 294 23.34 -16.32 3.81
C THR A 294 22.90 -15.63 2.52
N GLN A 295 22.21 -14.50 2.62
CA GLN A 295 21.81 -13.72 1.45
C GLN A 295 23.01 -13.25 0.64
N ILE A 296 24.04 -12.68 1.27
CA ILE A 296 25.25 -12.21 0.55
C ILE A 296 25.98 -13.39 -0.11
N GLN A 297 26.15 -14.50 0.60
CA GLN A 297 26.84 -15.68 0.08
C GLN A 297 26.14 -16.26 -1.15
N THR A 298 24.81 -16.38 -1.12
CA THR A 298 24.04 -16.87 -2.27
C THR A 298 24.11 -15.89 -3.44
N MET A 299 24.12 -14.58 -3.20
CA MET A 299 24.32 -13.57 -4.26
C MET A 299 25.73 -13.60 -4.87
N GLN A 300 26.75 -13.95 -4.08
CA GLN A 300 28.15 -14.10 -4.54
C GLN A 300 28.35 -15.37 -5.37
N THR A 301 27.77 -16.49 -4.94
CA THR A 301 27.96 -17.80 -5.56
C THR A 301 26.96 -18.10 -6.67
N GLY A 302 25.79 -17.46 -6.65
CA GLY A 302 24.64 -17.81 -7.50
C GLY A 302 23.96 -19.11 -7.11
N ILE A 303 24.38 -19.76 -6.01
CA ILE A 303 23.88 -21.08 -5.59
C ILE A 303 22.91 -20.88 -4.42
N PRO A 304 21.71 -21.50 -4.42
CA PRO A 304 20.78 -21.43 -3.30
C PRO A 304 21.35 -22.09 -2.04
N PHE A 305 21.01 -21.54 -0.88
CA PHE A 305 21.31 -22.15 0.41
C PHE A 305 20.12 -22.97 0.90
N THR A 306 20.39 -24.16 1.45
CA THR A 306 19.39 -25.03 2.08
C THR A 306 19.96 -25.67 3.34
N ASN A 307 19.31 -25.45 4.48
CA ASN A 307 19.62 -26.10 5.75
C ASN A 307 18.75 -27.37 5.91
N GLN A 308 19.27 -28.50 5.42
CA GLN A 308 18.55 -29.77 5.42
C GLN A 308 18.09 -30.22 6.81
N LYS A 309 18.87 -29.94 7.87
CA LYS A 309 18.50 -30.33 9.24
C LYS A 309 17.22 -29.66 9.71
N VAL A 310 17.08 -28.36 9.46
CA VAL A 310 15.87 -27.60 9.82
C VAL A 310 14.66 -28.11 9.04
N PHE A 311 14.82 -28.45 7.76
CA PHE A 311 13.73 -29.01 6.97
C PHE A 311 13.34 -30.43 7.39
N ALA A 312 14.30 -31.27 7.78
CA ALA A 312 14.01 -32.59 8.35
C ALA A 312 13.24 -32.48 9.68
N GLU A 313 13.67 -31.58 10.57
CA GLU A 313 12.97 -31.28 11.82
C GLU A 313 11.57 -30.71 11.58
N PHE A 314 11.41 -29.85 10.57
CA PHE A 314 10.11 -29.33 10.16
C PHE A 314 9.18 -30.45 9.69
N LEU A 315 9.63 -31.33 8.79
CA LEU A 315 8.84 -32.45 8.30
C LEU A 315 8.42 -33.41 9.41
N SER A 316 9.26 -33.61 10.43
CA SER A 316 8.94 -34.49 11.58
C SER A 316 7.70 -34.05 12.38
N LYS A 317 7.28 -32.79 12.23
CA LYS A 317 6.10 -32.23 12.91
C LYS A 317 4.82 -32.43 12.13
N ILE A 318 4.92 -32.79 10.85
CA ILE A 318 3.78 -32.94 9.94
C ILE A 318 3.11 -34.29 10.19
N ARG A 319 1.80 -34.24 10.44
CA ARG A 319 0.92 -35.40 10.66
C ARG A 319 -0.18 -35.41 9.62
N TYR A 320 -0.53 -36.61 9.18
CA TYR A 320 -1.67 -36.83 8.30
C TYR A 320 -2.98 -36.93 9.09
N PRO A 321 -4.12 -36.48 8.54
CA PRO A 321 -4.23 -35.72 7.28
C PRO A 321 -3.63 -34.31 7.38
N ILE A 322 -3.09 -33.82 6.26
CA ILE A 322 -2.56 -32.46 6.13
C ILE A 322 -3.63 -31.58 5.47
N TYR A 323 -3.98 -30.50 6.15
CA TYR A 323 -4.97 -29.50 5.76
C TYR A 323 -4.25 -28.20 5.40
N PHE A 324 -4.13 -27.88 4.13
CA PHE A 324 -3.54 -26.62 3.67
C PHE A 324 -4.64 -25.56 3.62
N LEU A 325 -4.57 -24.55 4.48
CA LEU A 325 -5.64 -23.55 4.68
C LEU A 325 -5.14 -22.14 4.38
N ASP A 326 -5.96 -21.39 3.63
CA ASP A 326 -5.76 -19.97 3.33
C ASP A 326 -7.11 -19.24 3.30
N PHE A 327 -7.13 -17.99 3.78
CA PHE A 327 -8.32 -17.13 3.77
C PHE A 327 -8.14 -15.88 2.92
N GLU A 328 -9.21 -15.50 2.22
CA GLU A 328 -9.41 -14.14 1.76
C GLU A 328 -10.34 -13.39 2.70
N SER A 329 -9.99 -12.13 3.00
CA SER A 329 -10.74 -11.29 3.94
C SER A 329 -10.94 -9.87 3.45
N ILE A 330 -12.00 -9.24 3.95
CA ILE A 330 -12.19 -7.79 3.88
C ILE A 330 -11.88 -7.13 5.21
N ASN A 331 -11.45 -5.87 5.17
CA ASN A 331 -11.19 -5.06 6.37
C ASN A 331 -11.60 -3.59 6.18
N PRO A 332 -12.87 -3.32 5.89
CA PRO A 332 -13.32 -1.98 5.54
C PRO A 332 -13.27 -1.03 6.75
N PRO A 333 -13.05 0.28 6.53
CA PRO A 333 -13.16 1.27 7.60
C PRO A 333 -14.60 1.42 8.11
N ILE A 334 -15.61 1.14 7.27
CA ILE A 334 -17.02 1.06 7.68
C ILE A 334 -17.37 -0.43 7.72
N PRO A 335 -17.66 -0.99 8.90
CA PRO A 335 -18.07 -2.38 9.04
C PRO A 335 -19.29 -2.71 8.18
N VAL A 336 -19.27 -3.88 7.54
CA VAL A 336 -20.39 -4.37 6.71
C VAL A 336 -21.18 -5.50 7.37
N TYR A 337 -20.57 -6.23 8.31
CA TYR A 337 -21.19 -7.34 9.04
C TYR A 337 -21.32 -7.01 10.52
N GLN A 338 -22.46 -7.31 11.13
CA GLN A 338 -22.68 -7.10 12.57
C GLN A 338 -21.64 -7.86 13.40
N ASN A 339 -21.44 -7.48 14.66
CA ASN A 339 -20.43 -8.09 15.53
C ASN A 339 -19.02 -7.99 14.92
N SER A 340 -18.69 -6.83 14.37
CA SER A 340 -17.35 -6.51 13.87
C SER A 340 -16.96 -5.06 14.17
N HIS A 341 -15.67 -4.75 13.98
CA HIS A 341 -15.09 -3.44 14.19
C HIS A 341 -14.52 -2.84 12.89
N PRO A 342 -14.37 -1.50 12.79
CA PRO A 342 -13.65 -0.88 11.69
C PRO A 342 -12.25 -1.47 11.52
N PHE A 343 -11.86 -1.77 10.28
CA PHE A 343 -10.57 -2.38 9.91
C PHE A 343 -10.33 -3.80 10.48
N GLN A 344 -11.34 -4.43 11.07
CA GLN A 344 -11.27 -5.84 11.43
C GLN A 344 -11.27 -6.71 10.18
N HIS A 345 -10.47 -7.78 10.17
CA HIS A 345 -10.50 -8.74 9.09
C HIS A 345 -11.73 -9.63 9.23
N VAL A 346 -12.53 -9.71 8.18
CA VAL A 346 -13.66 -10.63 8.07
C VAL A 346 -13.40 -11.56 6.90
N PRO A 347 -13.12 -12.86 7.15
CA PRO A 347 -12.91 -13.81 6.07
C PRO A 347 -14.21 -14.00 5.30
N PHE A 348 -14.11 -14.06 3.97
CA PHE A 348 -15.26 -14.28 3.08
C PHE A 348 -15.10 -15.47 2.14
N LEU A 349 -13.87 -15.93 1.96
CA LEU A 349 -13.51 -17.08 1.17
C LEU A 349 -12.39 -17.82 1.89
N PHE A 350 -12.44 -19.15 1.86
CA PHE A 350 -11.27 -19.97 2.15
C PHE A 350 -11.08 -21.02 1.08
N SER A 351 -9.82 -21.43 0.90
CA SER A 351 -9.48 -22.65 0.20
C SER A 351 -8.88 -23.65 1.17
N LEU A 352 -9.14 -24.93 0.90
CA LEU A 352 -8.66 -26.04 1.72
C LEU A 352 -8.21 -27.15 0.78
N HIS A 353 -6.90 -27.37 0.70
CA HIS A 353 -6.37 -28.59 0.09
C HIS A 353 -6.14 -29.65 1.16
N ILE A 354 -6.49 -30.91 0.90
CA ILE A 354 -6.34 -31.99 1.87
C ILE A 354 -5.54 -33.13 1.28
N ILE A 355 -4.54 -33.60 2.03
CA ILE A 355 -3.80 -34.81 1.72
C ILE A 355 -3.98 -35.78 2.89
N ARG A 356 -4.54 -36.96 2.60
CA ARG A 356 -4.99 -37.89 3.64
C ARG A 356 -3.88 -38.78 4.19
N GLU A 357 -2.97 -39.26 3.34
CA GLU A 357 -2.01 -40.30 3.73
C GLU A 357 -0.61 -40.10 3.13
N ASP A 358 -0.51 -39.69 1.87
CA ASP A 358 0.78 -39.50 1.19
C ASP A 358 0.83 -38.19 0.41
N ILE A 359 1.88 -37.40 0.64
CA ILE A 359 2.14 -36.11 -0.01
C ILE A 359 2.30 -36.20 -1.53
N SER A 360 2.60 -37.40 -2.06
CA SER A 360 2.65 -37.63 -3.50
C SER A 360 1.26 -37.64 -4.16
N GLN A 361 0.20 -37.90 -3.40
CA GLN A 361 -1.17 -37.95 -3.89
C GLN A 361 -1.67 -36.57 -4.28
N GLU A 362 -2.54 -36.51 -5.29
CA GLU A 362 -3.24 -35.28 -5.63
C GLU A 362 -4.16 -34.84 -4.50
N PRO A 363 -4.09 -33.56 -4.07
CA PRO A 363 -4.86 -33.10 -2.94
C PRO A 363 -6.36 -32.99 -3.29
N GLU A 364 -7.23 -33.37 -2.34
CA GLU A 364 -8.63 -32.96 -2.40
C GLU A 364 -8.69 -31.42 -2.37
N SER A 365 -9.53 -30.80 -3.20
CA SER A 365 -9.64 -29.33 -3.30
C SER A 365 -11.04 -28.88 -2.91
N LEU A 366 -11.16 -28.34 -1.70
CA LEU A 366 -12.38 -27.77 -1.16
C LEU A 366 -12.26 -26.25 -1.03
N PHE A 367 -13.38 -25.55 -1.07
CA PHE A 367 -13.45 -24.12 -0.83
C PHE A 367 -14.85 -23.75 -0.38
N TYR A 368 -14.97 -22.60 0.26
CA TYR A 368 -16.25 -21.96 0.55
C TYR A 368 -16.11 -20.47 0.27
N ILE A 369 -17.08 -19.91 -0.44
CA ILE A 369 -17.26 -18.47 -0.59
C ILE A 369 -18.71 -18.12 -0.26
N ASP A 370 -18.92 -16.99 0.40
CA ASP A 370 -20.28 -16.50 0.69
C ASP A 370 -21.04 -16.12 -0.59
N ASP A 371 -22.34 -16.41 -0.60
CA ASP A 371 -23.21 -16.34 -1.77
C ASP A 371 -23.82 -14.94 -2.02
N GLY A 372 -23.71 -13.98 -1.09
CA GLY A 372 -24.29 -12.66 -1.34
C GLY A 372 -24.79 -11.87 -0.14
N ALA A 373 -25.50 -12.49 0.80
CA ALA A 373 -26.39 -11.74 1.69
C ALA A 373 -26.12 -11.92 3.19
N THR A 374 -25.41 -12.98 3.57
CA THR A 374 -25.19 -13.34 4.97
C THR A 374 -23.78 -13.00 5.45
N ASP A 375 -23.59 -13.09 6.76
CA ASP A 375 -22.27 -13.01 7.36
C ASP A 375 -21.47 -14.29 6.99
N PRO A 376 -20.36 -14.17 6.24
CA PRO A 376 -19.62 -15.32 5.72
C PRO A 376 -19.01 -16.18 6.84
N ARG A 377 -18.72 -15.57 8.00
CA ARG A 377 -17.94 -16.20 9.06
C ARG A 377 -18.60 -17.46 9.58
N LYS A 378 -19.93 -17.48 9.68
CA LYS A 378 -20.66 -18.65 10.16
C LYS A 378 -20.50 -19.83 9.21
N GLY A 379 -20.79 -19.64 7.92
CA GLY A 379 -20.65 -20.71 6.92
C GLY A 379 -19.20 -21.18 6.77
N ILE A 380 -18.23 -20.27 6.93
CA ILE A 380 -16.81 -20.62 7.00
C ILE A 380 -16.53 -21.57 8.17
N LEU A 381 -16.97 -21.22 9.39
CA LEU A 381 -16.77 -22.04 10.58
C LEU A 381 -17.46 -23.40 10.47
N GLU A 382 -18.70 -23.43 9.97
CA GLU A 382 -19.46 -24.67 9.72
C GLU A 382 -18.71 -25.62 8.78
N LYS A 383 -18.21 -25.10 7.65
CA LYS A 383 -17.50 -25.93 6.68
C LYS A 383 -16.13 -26.39 7.16
N LEU A 384 -15.41 -25.57 7.90
CA LEU A 384 -14.14 -25.99 8.48
C LEU A 384 -14.34 -27.03 9.58
N GLU A 385 -15.37 -26.90 10.41
CA GLU A 385 -15.73 -27.93 11.41
C GLU A 385 -16.11 -29.27 10.76
N GLU A 386 -16.82 -29.23 9.63
CA GLU A 386 -17.16 -30.42 8.84
C GLU A 386 -15.92 -31.12 8.23
N TRP A 387 -14.94 -30.34 7.77
CA TRP A 387 -13.85 -30.86 6.94
C TRP A 387 -12.52 -31.08 7.68
N ILE A 388 -12.29 -30.41 8.81
CA ILE A 388 -11.07 -30.49 9.60
C ILE A 388 -11.34 -31.25 10.91
N SER A 389 -10.73 -32.42 11.01
CA SER A 389 -10.75 -33.23 12.23
C SER A 389 -9.48 -33.00 13.06
N PRO A 390 -9.57 -33.01 14.41
CA PRO A 390 -8.40 -32.91 15.27
C PRO A 390 -7.38 -34.04 15.06
N GLY A 391 -6.10 -33.74 15.29
CA GLY A 391 -4.99 -34.71 15.28
C GLY A 391 -4.18 -34.74 13.99
N GLY A 392 -4.64 -34.06 12.93
CA GLY A 392 -3.90 -33.85 11.68
C GLY A 392 -2.91 -32.69 11.79
N THR A 393 -2.57 -32.08 10.65
CA THR A 393 -1.77 -30.84 10.58
C THR A 393 -2.50 -29.80 9.76
N ILE A 394 -2.74 -28.62 10.34
CA ILE A 394 -3.25 -27.46 9.60
C ILE A 394 -2.06 -26.62 9.16
N LEU A 395 -1.71 -26.71 7.89
CA LEU A 395 -0.57 -26.02 7.32
C LEU A 395 -0.99 -24.70 6.68
N CYS A 396 -0.40 -23.61 7.17
CA CYS A 396 -0.61 -22.27 6.62
C CYS A 396 0.74 -21.63 6.30
N PHE A 397 0.78 -20.69 5.37
CA PHE A 397 1.97 -19.90 5.09
C PHE A 397 1.84 -18.56 5.81
N ASN A 398 2.39 -18.44 7.03
CA ASN A 398 2.13 -17.40 8.04
C ASN A 398 0.79 -17.58 8.80
N ASP A 399 0.70 -18.65 9.59
CA ASP A 399 -0.51 -19.09 10.31
C ASP A 399 -1.15 -18.05 11.26
N LYS A 400 -0.44 -16.99 11.62
CA LYS A 400 -0.94 -15.91 12.49
C LYS A 400 -2.19 -15.27 11.92
N PHE A 401 -2.28 -15.13 10.60
CA PHE A 401 -3.44 -14.50 9.96
C PHE A 401 -4.66 -15.43 10.00
N GLU A 402 -4.50 -16.70 9.61
CA GLU A 402 -5.58 -17.69 9.61
C GLU A 402 -6.12 -17.94 11.02
N ARG A 403 -5.21 -18.10 12.00
CA ARG A 403 -5.59 -18.24 13.42
C ARG A 403 -6.40 -17.05 13.90
N ARG A 404 -5.95 -15.83 13.61
CA ARG A 404 -6.68 -14.61 13.98
C ARG A 404 -8.06 -14.55 13.33
N CYS A 405 -8.18 -14.88 12.04
CA CYS A 405 -9.47 -14.93 11.35
C CYS A 405 -10.44 -15.91 12.02
N LEU A 406 -9.97 -17.07 12.45
CA LEU A 406 -10.78 -18.07 13.16
C LEU A 406 -11.17 -17.60 14.57
N GLU A 407 -10.23 -17.03 15.33
CA GLU A 407 -10.48 -16.51 16.68
C GLU A 407 -11.50 -15.35 16.68
N GLU A 408 -11.33 -14.40 15.75
CA GLU A 408 -12.25 -13.27 15.58
C GLU A 408 -13.63 -13.74 15.08
N SER A 409 -13.68 -14.78 14.23
CA SER A 409 -14.94 -15.37 13.77
C SER A 409 -15.66 -16.14 14.88
N ALA A 410 -14.95 -16.97 15.65
CA ALA A 410 -15.49 -17.68 16.81
C ALA A 410 -15.86 -16.74 17.97
N THR A 411 -15.36 -15.51 17.99
CA THR A 411 -15.84 -14.47 18.90
C THR A 411 -17.24 -13.98 18.51
N ALA A 412 -17.52 -13.85 17.21
CA ALA A 412 -18.83 -13.50 16.69
C ALA A 412 -19.83 -14.68 16.74
N PHE A 413 -19.34 -15.91 16.65
CA PHE A 413 -20.12 -17.16 16.71
C PHE A 413 -19.56 -18.10 17.78
N PRO A 414 -19.86 -17.86 19.08
CA PRO A 414 -19.25 -18.56 20.21
C PRO A 414 -19.46 -20.08 20.24
N GLU A 415 -20.46 -20.60 19.53
CA GLU A 415 -20.76 -22.04 19.42
C GLU A 415 -19.60 -22.85 18.81
N TYR A 416 -18.73 -22.24 17.99
CA TYR A 416 -17.57 -22.91 17.37
C TYR A 416 -16.29 -22.84 18.21
N LYS A 417 -16.30 -22.14 19.37
CA LYS A 417 -15.11 -22.06 20.25
C LYS A 417 -14.60 -23.43 20.72
N PRO A 418 -15.46 -24.42 21.07
CA PRO A 418 -14.99 -25.75 21.45
C PRO A 418 -14.23 -26.46 20.31
N TRP A 419 -14.74 -26.39 19.08
CA TRP A 419 -14.06 -26.96 17.92
C TRP A 419 -12.73 -26.25 17.64
N LEU A 420 -12.71 -24.91 17.62
CA LEU A 420 -11.46 -24.15 17.40
C LEU A 420 -10.39 -24.53 18.43
N LYS A 421 -10.78 -24.70 19.70
CA LYS A 421 -9.87 -25.16 20.76
C LYS A 421 -9.33 -26.56 20.50
N SER A 422 -10.12 -27.45 19.90
CA SER A 422 -9.70 -28.83 19.62
C SER A 422 -8.62 -28.95 18.54
N ILE A 423 -8.50 -27.96 17.65
CA ILE A 423 -7.52 -27.95 16.54
C ILE A 423 -6.39 -26.93 16.75
N GLN A 424 -6.35 -26.22 17.88
CA GLN A 424 -5.44 -25.10 18.10
C GLN A 424 -3.96 -25.52 18.01
N ASP A 425 -3.63 -26.71 18.51
CA ASP A 425 -2.29 -27.27 18.52
C ASP A 425 -1.91 -27.98 17.20
N ASP A 426 -2.84 -28.06 16.26
CA ASP A 426 -2.62 -28.71 14.96
C ASP A 426 -2.02 -27.76 13.91
N PHE A 427 -1.98 -26.44 14.13
CA PHE A 427 -1.38 -25.57 13.11
C PHE A 427 0.15 -25.60 13.10
N VAL A 428 0.68 -25.66 11.90
CA VAL A 428 2.10 -25.54 11.59
C VAL A 428 2.29 -24.43 10.56
N ASP A 429 3.25 -23.54 10.80
CA ASP A 429 3.55 -22.42 9.91
C ASP A 429 4.68 -22.79 8.95
N LEU A 430 4.33 -22.95 7.67
CA LEU A 430 5.25 -23.28 6.58
C LEU A 430 6.23 -22.15 6.27
N ALA A 431 5.93 -20.90 6.65
CA ALA A 431 6.78 -19.76 6.33
C ALA A 431 8.04 -19.68 7.22
N LYS A 432 8.02 -20.33 8.40
CA LYS A 432 9.08 -20.19 9.43
C LYS A 432 10.50 -20.48 8.91
N PRO A 433 10.80 -21.62 8.26
CA PRO A 433 12.15 -21.87 7.74
C PRO A 433 12.60 -20.82 6.70
N PHE A 434 11.66 -20.29 5.92
CA PHE A 434 11.97 -19.27 4.92
C PHE A 434 12.20 -17.88 5.52
N TRP A 435 11.62 -17.55 6.68
CA TRP A 435 11.88 -16.29 7.38
C TRP A 435 13.28 -16.21 7.96
N GLU A 436 13.81 -17.35 8.40
CA GLU A 436 15.16 -17.50 8.96
C GLU A 436 16.25 -17.72 7.90
N TYR A 437 15.86 -17.75 6.62
CA TYR A 437 16.73 -18.06 5.49
C TYR A 437 17.42 -19.43 5.63
N ASP A 438 16.75 -20.39 6.28
CA ASP A 438 17.12 -21.81 6.22
C ASP A 438 16.93 -22.37 4.81
N TYR A 439 16.16 -21.68 3.97
CA TYR A 439 16.32 -21.69 2.53
C TYR A 439 16.42 -20.25 2.00
N TYR A 440 17.36 -19.99 1.10
CA TYR A 440 17.40 -18.73 0.38
C TYR A 440 17.93 -18.89 -1.05
N HIS A 441 17.15 -18.42 -2.01
CA HIS A 441 17.52 -18.30 -3.42
C HIS A 441 17.86 -16.84 -3.79
N PRO A 442 18.88 -16.55 -4.62
CA PRO A 442 19.22 -15.18 -5.06
C PRO A 442 18.03 -14.37 -5.58
N ASP A 443 17.16 -15.00 -6.37
CA ASP A 443 15.95 -14.38 -6.94
C ASP A 443 14.87 -14.00 -5.90
N GLN A 444 15.02 -14.38 -4.63
CA GLN A 444 14.12 -13.93 -3.57
C GLN A 444 14.21 -12.42 -3.30
N LYS A 445 15.34 -11.78 -3.61
CA LYS A 445 15.55 -10.32 -3.41
C LYS A 445 15.12 -9.84 -2.02
N GLY A 446 15.46 -10.60 -0.98
CA GLY A 446 15.12 -10.26 0.41
C GLY A 446 13.69 -10.58 0.86
N SER A 447 12.82 -11.02 -0.06
CA SER A 447 11.42 -11.35 0.22
C SER A 447 11.27 -12.82 0.63
N THR A 448 10.28 -13.05 1.49
CA THR A 448 9.90 -14.37 2.02
C THR A 448 8.41 -14.64 1.86
N SER A 449 7.74 -13.89 0.96
CA SER A 449 6.32 -14.10 0.66
C SER A 449 6.13 -15.37 -0.17
N LEU A 450 4.97 -16.01 -0.04
CA LEU A 450 4.60 -17.19 -0.83
C LEU A 450 4.78 -16.96 -2.35
N LYS A 451 4.41 -15.78 -2.83
CA LYS A 451 4.56 -15.36 -4.24
C LYS A 451 5.99 -15.25 -4.73
N THR A 452 6.92 -15.03 -3.81
CA THR A 452 8.36 -15.03 -4.09
C THR A 452 8.93 -16.44 -3.98
N ILE A 453 8.51 -17.19 -2.97
CA ILE A 453 9.05 -18.52 -2.65
C ILE A 453 8.60 -19.59 -3.65
N LEU A 454 7.33 -19.59 -4.06
CA LEU A 454 6.80 -20.59 -4.99
C LEU A 454 7.59 -20.64 -6.31
N PRO A 455 7.81 -19.52 -7.04
CA PRO A 455 8.53 -19.57 -8.32
C PRO A 455 9.98 -20.00 -8.18
N VAL A 456 10.69 -19.59 -7.13
CA VAL A 456 12.11 -19.93 -6.97
C VAL A 456 12.33 -21.40 -6.61
N ILE A 457 11.36 -22.02 -5.94
CA ILE A 457 11.43 -23.43 -5.52
C ILE A 457 10.90 -24.38 -6.61
N THR A 458 9.85 -23.97 -7.31
CA THR A 458 9.05 -24.87 -8.17
C THR A 458 9.03 -24.49 -9.64
N GLY A 459 9.43 -23.26 -9.99
CA GLY A 459 9.23 -22.68 -11.32
C GLY A 459 7.78 -22.25 -11.62
N GLN A 460 6.80 -22.61 -10.78
CA GLN A 460 5.39 -22.22 -10.96
C GLN A 460 5.12 -20.80 -10.44
N SER A 461 4.17 -20.09 -11.04
CA SER A 461 3.92 -18.68 -10.66
C SER A 461 2.46 -18.25 -10.85
N TYR A 462 2.14 -17.08 -10.29
CA TYR A 462 0.81 -16.46 -10.32
C TYR A 462 0.52 -15.68 -11.61
N LYS A 463 1.33 -15.84 -12.68
CA LYS A 463 1.33 -14.94 -13.85
C LYS A 463 0.01 -14.96 -14.64
N ASP A 464 -0.70 -16.08 -14.62
CA ASP A 464 -1.88 -16.32 -15.46
C ASP A 464 -3.23 -16.02 -14.77
N LEU A 465 -3.20 -15.40 -13.57
CA LEU A 465 -4.42 -15.08 -12.82
C LEU A 465 -4.94 -13.66 -13.07
N GLY A 466 -6.27 -13.52 -13.07
CA GLY A 466 -6.96 -12.22 -13.09
C GLY A 466 -6.74 -11.39 -11.83
N ILE A 467 -6.66 -12.06 -10.66
CA ILE A 467 -6.32 -11.43 -9.37
C ILE A 467 -4.88 -11.77 -8.99
N LYS A 468 -4.09 -10.74 -8.69
CA LYS A 468 -2.64 -10.87 -8.46
C LYS A 468 -2.21 -10.44 -7.05
N SER A 469 -3.12 -9.92 -6.24
CA SER A 469 -2.84 -9.50 -4.87
C SER A 469 -4.06 -9.64 -3.96
N GLY A 470 -3.81 -9.89 -2.67
CA GLY A 470 -4.88 -9.90 -1.66
C GLY A 470 -5.57 -8.54 -1.54
N GLN A 471 -4.88 -7.43 -1.86
CA GLN A 471 -5.54 -6.12 -1.93
C GLN A 471 -6.58 -6.06 -3.06
N VAL A 472 -6.26 -6.61 -4.24
CA VAL A 472 -7.22 -6.68 -5.34
C VAL A 472 -8.39 -7.59 -4.95
N ALA A 473 -8.12 -8.76 -4.36
CA ALA A 473 -9.16 -9.68 -3.88
C ALA A 473 -10.15 -9.02 -2.91
N ASN A 474 -9.62 -8.35 -1.88
CA ASN A 474 -10.38 -7.56 -0.91
C ASN A 474 -11.25 -6.50 -1.58
N SER A 475 -10.67 -5.73 -2.52
CA SER A 475 -11.37 -4.65 -3.20
C SER A 475 -12.50 -5.14 -4.12
N GLU A 476 -12.28 -6.23 -4.83
CA GLU A 476 -13.27 -6.82 -5.75
C GLU A 476 -14.42 -7.47 -4.97
N PHE A 477 -14.14 -8.18 -3.86
CA PHE A 477 -15.22 -8.70 -3.02
C PHE A 477 -16.09 -7.57 -2.43
N LEU A 478 -15.46 -6.51 -1.93
CA LEU A 478 -16.22 -5.37 -1.42
C LEU A 478 -17.01 -4.65 -2.51
N ARG A 479 -16.49 -4.59 -3.74
CA ARG A 479 -17.20 -4.09 -4.91
C ARG A 479 -18.45 -4.93 -5.17
N VAL A 480 -18.35 -6.27 -5.18
CA VAL A 480 -19.50 -7.18 -5.32
C VAL A 480 -20.58 -6.93 -4.27
N LYS A 481 -20.20 -6.62 -3.03
CA LYS A 481 -21.16 -6.36 -1.93
C LYS A 481 -21.78 -4.98 -1.94
N THR A 482 -21.05 -3.96 -2.37
CA THR A 482 -21.48 -2.57 -2.19
C THR A 482 -21.97 -1.92 -3.47
N GLU A 483 -21.66 -2.49 -4.64
CA GLU A 483 -22.00 -1.94 -5.96
C GLU A 483 -23.07 -2.76 -6.68
N ALA A 484 -23.86 -2.06 -7.52
CA ALA A 484 -24.76 -2.72 -8.45
C ALA A 484 -23.94 -3.23 -9.64
N LEU A 485 -23.66 -4.54 -9.65
CA LEU A 485 -22.97 -5.24 -10.73
C LEU A 485 -23.93 -6.21 -11.42
N SER A 486 -23.67 -6.49 -12.70
CA SER A 486 -24.39 -7.55 -13.42
C SER A 486 -24.04 -8.93 -12.85
N ASP A 487 -24.94 -9.91 -13.00
CA ASP A 487 -24.69 -11.27 -12.53
C ASP A 487 -23.49 -11.93 -13.22
N SER A 488 -23.24 -11.56 -14.48
CA SER A 488 -22.08 -12.02 -15.25
C SER A 488 -20.77 -11.52 -14.62
N GLU A 489 -20.70 -10.23 -14.25
CA GLU A 489 -19.53 -9.66 -13.61
C GLU A 489 -19.28 -10.26 -12.22
N LYS A 490 -20.33 -10.45 -11.42
CA LYS A 490 -20.22 -11.07 -10.09
C LYS A 490 -19.62 -12.48 -10.18
N LYS A 491 -20.14 -13.31 -11.10
CA LYS A 491 -19.64 -14.67 -11.33
C LYS A 491 -18.19 -14.70 -11.77
N GLU A 492 -17.78 -13.77 -12.62
CA GLU A 492 -16.39 -13.69 -13.07
C GLU A 492 -15.44 -13.26 -11.95
N ILE A 493 -15.85 -12.28 -11.11
CA ILE A 493 -15.07 -11.88 -9.92
C ILE A 493 -14.94 -13.05 -8.94
N GLU A 494 -16.04 -13.72 -8.62
CA GLU A 494 -16.06 -14.89 -7.73
C GLU A 494 -15.15 -16.01 -8.24
N LYS A 495 -15.24 -16.36 -9.53
CA LYS A 495 -14.37 -17.35 -10.15
C LYS A 495 -12.90 -16.99 -9.99
N ASN A 496 -12.54 -15.73 -10.23
CA ASN A 496 -11.16 -15.26 -10.10
C ASN A 496 -10.67 -15.26 -8.65
N LEU A 497 -11.54 -14.91 -7.68
CA LEU A 497 -11.24 -14.99 -6.24
C LEU A 497 -10.96 -16.43 -5.81
N ILE A 498 -11.83 -17.37 -6.20
CA ILE A 498 -11.69 -18.80 -5.88
C ILE A 498 -10.39 -19.34 -6.49
N GLN A 499 -10.10 -19.02 -7.75
CA GLN A 499 -8.89 -19.49 -8.42
C GLN A 499 -7.62 -18.96 -7.75
N TYR A 500 -7.63 -17.69 -7.33
CA TYR A 500 -6.51 -17.07 -6.61
C TYR A 500 -6.26 -17.75 -5.26
N CYS A 501 -7.30 -17.88 -4.41
CA CYS A 501 -7.15 -18.50 -3.09
C CYS A 501 -6.74 -19.99 -3.20
N LYS A 502 -7.31 -20.75 -4.15
CA LYS A 502 -6.89 -22.15 -4.39
C LYS A 502 -5.42 -22.26 -4.79
N LEU A 503 -4.88 -21.29 -5.53
CA LEU A 503 -3.47 -21.31 -5.89
C LEU A 503 -2.57 -21.13 -4.66
N ASP A 504 -2.98 -20.32 -3.68
CA ASP A 504 -2.21 -20.14 -2.44
C ASP A 504 -2.10 -21.44 -1.63
N THR A 505 -3.19 -22.20 -1.47
CA THR A 505 -3.11 -23.51 -0.81
C THR A 505 -2.41 -24.58 -1.63
N TYR A 506 -2.59 -24.59 -2.96
CA TYR A 506 -1.86 -25.52 -3.82
C TYR A 506 -0.35 -25.21 -3.86
N ALA A 507 0.04 -23.93 -3.78
CA ALA A 507 1.43 -23.53 -3.67
C ALA A 507 2.10 -24.12 -2.42
N MET A 508 1.38 -24.17 -1.29
CA MET A 508 1.87 -24.82 -0.07
C MET A 508 2.08 -26.32 -0.25
N VAL A 509 1.19 -27.01 -0.98
CA VAL A 509 1.36 -28.43 -1.34
C VAL A 509 2.66 -28.63 -2.12
N LEU A 510 2.89 -27.82 -3.16
CA LEU A 510 4.08 -27.93 -4.01
C LEU A 510 5.37 -27.63 -3.23
N ILE A 511 5.35 -26.63 -2.36
CA ILE A 511 6.49 -26.30 -1.50
C ILE A 511 6.78 -27.47 -0.55
N LEU A 512 5.76 -28.05 0.09
CA LEU A 512 5.97 -29.17 1.01
C LEU A 512 6.52 -30.41 0.28
N ARG A 513 6.02 -30.70 -0.94
CA ARG A 513 6.58 -31.75 -1.81
C ARG A 513 8.07 -31.49 -2.08
N LYS A 514 8.45 -30.24 -2.41
CA LYS A 514 9.86 -29.91 -2.66
C LYS A 514 10.74 -30.02 -1.42
N ILE A 515 10.23 -29.62 -0.26
CA ILE A 515 10.92 -29.80 1.02
C ILE A 515 11.20 -31.28 1.29
N LYS A 516 10.24 -32.18 1.00
CA LYS A 516 10.46 -33.63 1.12
C LYS A 516 11.60 -34.12 0.22
N GLU A 517 11.63 -33.70 -1.04
CA GLU A 517 12.73 -34.05 -1.96
C GLU A 517 14.11 -33.60 -1.42
N TRP A 518 14.21 -32.42 -0.81
CA TRP A 518 15.48 -31.93 -0.26
C TRP A 518 16.03 -32.77 0.89
N VAL A 519 15.15 -33.44 1.63
CA VAL A 519 15.49 -34.27 2.79
C VAL A 519 15.75 -35.72 2.37
N GLU A 520 15.07 -36.24 1.35
CA GLU A 520 15.22 -37.64 0.88
C GLU A 520 16.46 -37.89 -0.01
N ILE A 521 17.13 -36.84 -0.52
CA ILE A 521 18.34 -36.95 -1.36
C ILE A 521 19.62 -37.30 -0.54
N VAL A 522 19.50 -37.49 0.78
CA VAL A 522 20.59 -37.90 1.70
C VAL A 522 20.34 -39.32 2.18
#